data_AF-A0A7S2FAZ7-F1
#
_entry.id   AF-A0A7S2FAZ7-F1
#
_cell.length_a   1.000
_cell.length_b   1.000
_cell.length_c   1.000
_cell.angle_alpha   90.00
_cell.angle_beta   90.00
_cell.angle_gamma   90.00
#
_symmetry.space_group_name_H-M   'P 1'
#
loop_
_entity.id
_entity.type
_entity.pdbx_description
1 polymer ?
#
loop_
_entity_poly.entity_id
_entity_poly.type
_entity_poly.pdbx_seq_one_letter_code
_entity_poly.pdbx_strand_id
1 'polypeptide(L)'
;LHLALELVRALTSRLARKPSRASAVSAWIASTVNAHAAYLANNEDAKSVLGTLQAGVEARCAVLPLLLKVQGQLDLLVAQIPQDTNARTPDGRAQPVATYDEGMEDEHDSDDSDDDIDDSDDDDDDDDDDD
;
A
#
# COMPACT_ATOMS: atom_id res chain seq x y z
N LEU A 1 17.62 14.88 -29.77
CA LEU A 1 17.26 13.52 -29.27
C LEU A 1 18.18 13.04 -28.15
N HIS A 2 19.52 13.19 -28.25
CA HIS A 2 20.46 12.90 -27.12
C HIS A 2 20.09 13.58 -25.79
N LEU A 3 19.56 14.81 -25.85
CA LEU A 3 19.12 15.55 -24.66
C LEU A 3 17.98 14.86 -23.89
N ALA A 4 17.14 14.08 -24.56
CA ALA A 4 16.06 13.34 -23.91
C ALA A 4 16.63 12.23 -23.00
N LEU A 5 17.67 11.52 -23.45
CA LEU A 5 18.34 10.51 -22.65
C LEU A 5 19.04 11.13 -21.44
N GLU A 6 19.77 12.24 -21.64
CA GLU A 6 20.41 12.97 -20.55
C GLU A 6 19.39 13.52 -19.53
N LEU A 7 18.24 14.00 -20.01
CA LEU A 7 17.16 14.45 -19.14
C LEU A 7 16.60 13.29 -18.30
N VAL A 8 16.29 12.14 -18.92
CA VAL A 8 15.80 10.96 -18.19
C VAL A 8 16.83 10.48 -17.17
N ARG A 9 18.12 10.41 -17.55
CA ARG A 9 19.22 10.05 -16.65
C ARG A 9 19.32 11.01 -15.45
N ALA A 10 19.26 12.32 -15.70
CA ALA A 10 19.27 13.33 -14.65
C ALA A 10 18.06 13.21 -13.72
N LEU A 11 16.86 13.02 -14.27
CA LEU A 11 15.62 12.84 -13.50
C LEU A 11 15.64 11.56 -12.66
N THR A 12 16.12 10.44 -13.21
CA THR A 12 16.31 9.18 -12.48
C THR A 12 17.29 9.37 -11.32
N SER A 13 18.43 10.02 -11.55
CA SER A 13 19.41 10.31 -10.49
C SER A 13 18.82 11.21 -9.39
N ARG A 14 17.96 12.16 -9.77
CA ARG A 14 17.29 13.08 -8.84
C ARG A 14 16.24 12.35 -8.01
N LEU A 15 15.49 11.43 -8.64
CA LEU A 15 14.49 10.61 -7.96
C LEU A 15 15.15 9.72 -6.90
N ALA A 16 16.29 9.11 -7.23
CA ALA A 16 17.06 8.28 -6.30
C ALA A 16 17.58 9.07 -5.09
N ARG A 17 18.04 10.32 -5.28
CA ARG A 17 18.56 11.15 -4.18
C ARG A 17 17.46 11.75 -3.29
N LYS A 18 16.32 12.12 -3.87
CA LYS A 18 15.25 12.86 -3.18
C LYS A 18 13.88 12.30 -3.56
N PRO A 19 13.42 11.22 -2.88
CA PRO A 19 12.14 10.61 -3.18
C PRO A 19 10.93 11.50 -2.84
N SER A 20 11.10 12.53 -1.99
CA SER A 20 10.04 13.49 -1.67
C SER A 20 9.50 14.26 -2.87
N ARG A 21 10.27 14.35 -3.97
CA ARG A 21 9.84 15.00 -5.22
C ARG A 21 9.34 14.01 -6.28
N ALA A 22 9.08 12.76 -5.90
CA ALA A 22 8.75 11.69 -6.84
C ALA A 22 7.57 12.03 -7.74
N SER A 23 6.48 12.58 -7.21
CA SER A 23 5.28 12.93 -7.99
C SER A 23 5.57 13.91 -9.13
N ALA A 24 6.30 15.00 -8.87
CA ALA A 24 6.65 15.97 -9.90
C ALA A 24 7.65 15.38 -10.91
N VAL A 25 8.65 14.63 -10.44
CA VAL A 25 9.70 14.06 -11.29
C VAL A 25 9.16 12.94 -12.18
N SER A 26 8.26 12.09 -11.69
CA SER A 26 7.65 11.00 -12.46
C SER A 26 6.82 11.52 -13.63
N ALA A 27 6.09 12.63 -13.46
CA ALA A 27 5.34 13.27 -14.54
C ALA A 27 6.25 13.69 -15.70
N TRP A 28 7.40 14.31 -15.39
CA TRP A 28 8.39 14.69 -16.41
C TRP A 28 9.03 13.48 -17.09
N ILE A 29 9.36 12.43 -16.33
CA ILE A 29 9.89 11.18 -16.89
C ILE A 29 8.86 10.57 -17.86
N ALA A 30 7.61 10.42 -17.44
CA ALA A 30 6.54 9.84 -18.26
C ALA A 30 6.31 10.64 -19.55
N SER A 31 6.25 11.97 -19.45
CA SER A 31 6.09 12.83 -20.62
C SER A 31 7.28 12.74 -21.60
N THR A 32 8.50 12.71 -21.08
CA THR A 32 9.72 12.63 -21.90
C THR A 32 9.84 11.26 -22.59
N VAL A 33 9.53 10.18 -21.86
CA VAL A 33 9.54 8.82 -22.40
C VAL A 33 8.47 8.66 -23.47
N ASN A 34 7.24 9.12 -23.25
CA ASN A 34 6.19 9.05 -24.26
C ASN A 34 6.52 9.87 -25.51
N ALA A 35 7.02 11.09 -25.36
CA ALA A 35 7.35 11.96 -26.49
C ALA A 35 8.52 11.42 -27.34
N HIS A 36 9.42 10.62 -26.75
CA HIS A 36 10.63 10.14 -27.40
C HIS A 36 10.76 8.60 -27.38
N ALA A 37 9.64 7.88 -27.24
CA ALA A 37 9.61 6.42 -27.07
C ALA A 37 10.37 5.68 -28.19
N ALA A 38 10.14 6.05 -29.45
CA ALA A 38 10.79 5.44 -30.60
C ALA A 38 12.33 5.63 -30.59
N TYR A 39 12.82 6.78 -30.13
CA TYR A 39 14.26 7.03 -30.02
C TYR A 39 14.87 6.25 -28.85
N LEU A 40 14.18 6.22 -27.70
CA LEU A 40 14.67 5.52 -26.50
C LEU A 40 14.68 4.00 -26.70
N ALA A 41 13.71 3.44 -27.43
CA ALA A 41 13.64 2.01 -27.70
C ALA A 41 14.84 1.49 -28.53
N ASN A 42 15.36 2.32 -29.44
CA ASN A 42 16.48 1.98 -30.32
C ASN A 42 17.87 2.25 -29.70
N ASN A 43 17.94 2.75 -28.47
CA ASN A 43 19.20 3.10 -27.80
C ASN A 43 19.46 2.19 -26.58
N GLU A 44 20.55 1.43 -26.62
CA GLU A 44 20.94 0.52 -25.53
C GLU A 44 21.21 1.25 -24.20
N ASP A 45 21.77 2.46 -24.24
CA ASP A 45 22.02 3.25 -23.02
C ASP A 45 20.70 3.68 -22.35
N ALA A 46 19.66 3.91 -23.15
CA ALA A 46 18.34 4.24 -22.63
C ALA A 46 17.73 3.04 -21.89
N LYS A 47 17.90 1.82 -22.41
CA LYS A 47 17.43 0.59 -21.75
C LYS A 47 18.07 0.41 -20.38
N SER A 48 19.37 0.65 -20.26
CA SER A 48 20.08 0.59 -18.96
C SER A 48 19.55 1.60 -17.94
N VAL A 49 19.35 2.86 -18.35
CA VAL A 49 18.80 3.91 -17.48
C VAL A 49 17.37 3.59 -17.05
N LEU A 50 16.54 3.09 -17.96
CA LEU A 50 15.16 2.70 -17.68
C LEU A 50 15.08 1.47 -16.77
N GLY A 51 15.95 0.47 -16.96
CA GLY A 51 16.05 -0.68 -16.06
C GLY A 51 16.43 -0.27 -14.64
N THR A 52 17.34 0.69 -14.49
CA THR A 52 17.71 1.25 -13.18
C THR A 52 16.52 1.97 -12.53
N LEU A 53 15.75 2.72 -13.32
CA LEU A 53 14.55 3.39 -12.85
C LEU A 53 13.49 2.37 -12.39
N GLN A 54 13.27 1.33 -13.18
CA GLN A 54 12.31 0.26 -12.89
C GLN A 54 12.66 -0.46 -11.59
N ALA A 55 13.89 -0.95 -11.46
CA ALA A 55 14.36 -1.62 -10.24
C ALA A 55 14.18 -0.72 -8.99
N GLY A 56 14.46 0.58 -9.14
CA GLY A 56 14.27 1.55 -8.06
C GLY A 56 12.80 1.82 -7.73
N VAL A 57 11.86 1.62 -8.64
CA VAL A 57 10.41 1.70 -8.39
C VAL A 57 9.94 0.41 -7.72
N GLU A 58 10.32 -0.75 -8.24
CA GLU A 58 9.98 -2.06 -7.69
C GLU A 58 10.42 -2.20 -6.24
N ALA A 59 11.67 -1.82 -5.93
CA ALA A 59 12.19 -1.83 -4.56
C ALA A 59 11.35 -0.99 -3.59
N ARG A 60 10.71 0.09 -4.06
CA ARG A 60 9.81 0.91 -3.24
C ARG A 60 8.43 0.29 -3.11
N CYS A 61 7.89 -0.24 -4.21
CA CYS A 61 6.62 -0.96 -4.18
C CYS A 61 6.67 -2.16 -3.23
N ALA A 62 7.83 -2.84 -3.14
CA ALA A 62 8.03 -3.97 -2.23
C ALA A 62 7.88 -3.60 -0.73
N VAL A 63 8.21 -2.36 -0.34
CA VAL A 63 8.13 -1.92 1.07
C VAL A 63 6.77 -1.28 1.39
N LEU A 64 5.99 -0.89 0.38
CA LEU A 64 4.70 -0.23 0.55
C LEU A 64 3.70 -1.02 1.43
N PRO A 65 3.54 -2.35 1.29
CA PRO A 65 2.62 -3.12 2.14
C PRO A 65 3.00 -3.05 3.62
N LEU A 66 4.30 -3.11 3.94
CA LEU A 66 4.79 -2.98 5.32
C LEU A 66 4.48 -1.60 5.89
N LEU A 67 4.69 -0.54 5.11
CA LEU A 67 4.37 0.82 5.54
C LEU A 67 2.87 1.01 5.80
N LEU A 68 2.00 0.45 4.96
CA LEU A 68 0.55 0.50 5.16
C LEU A 68 0.12 -0.23 6.43
N LYS A 69 0.73 -1.38 6.74
CA LYS A 69 0.47 -2.10 8.00
C LYS A 69 0.83 -1.25 9.21
N VAL A 70 2.01 -0.62 9.21
CA VAL A 70 2.45 0.24 10.31
C VAL A 70 1.57 1.48 10.42
N GLN A 71 1.18 2.08 9.29
CA GLN A 71 0.25 3.20 9.28
C GLN A 71 -1.08 2.82 9.95
N GLY A 72 -1.68 1.67 9.60
CA GLY A 72 -2.92 1.22 10.24
C GLY A 72 -2.78 0.98 11.75
N GLN A 73 -1.64 0.44 12.20
CA GLN A 73 -1.36 0.28 13.63
C GLN A 73 -1.23 1.63 14.34
N LEU A 74 -0.57 2.61 13.73
CA LEU A 74 -0.46 3.96 14.27
C LEU A 74 -1.83 4.64 14.31
N ASP A 75 -2.66 4.48 13.28
CA ASP A 75 -4.02 5.04 13.24
C ASP A 75 -4.88 4.46 14.38
N LEU A 76 -4.78 3.15 14.65
CA LEU A 76 -5.44 2.50 15.80
C LEU A 76 -4.94 3.04 17.14
N LEU A 77 -3.62 3.18 17.31
CA LEU A 77 -3.04 3.72 18.55
C LEU A 77 -3.46 5.18 18.78
N VAL A 78 -3.48 6.01 17.73
CA VAL A 78 -3.94 7.40 17.82
C VAL A 78 -5.42 7.46 18.16
N ALA A 79 -6.25 6.56 17.62
CA ALA A 79 -7.67 6.47 17.96
C ALA A 79 -7.92 6.05 19.43
N GLN A 80 -7.00 5.31 20.03
CA GLN A 80 -7.07 4.90 21.44
C GLN A 80 -6.65 6.00 22.43
N ILE A 81 -6.01 7.09 21.97
CA ILE A 81 -5.68 8.21 22.86
C ILE A 81 -7.00 8.89 23.23
N PRO A 82 -7.41 8.86 24.52
CA PRO A 82 -8.59 9.58 24.97
C PRO A 82 -8.39 11.05 24.64
N GLN A 83 -9.27 11.63 23.83
CA GLN A 83 -9.28 13.07 23.62
C GLN A 83 -9.84 13.72 24.89
N ASP A 84 -9.01 13.81 25.92
CA ASP A 84 -9.27 14.56 27.18
C ASP A 84 -9.26 16.08 26.93
N THR A 85 -9.87 16.52 25.83
CA THR A 85 -9.94 17.94 25.46
C THR A 85 -11.26 18.59 25.83
N ASN A 86 -12.19 17.90 26.53
CA ASN A 86 -13.42 18.57 26.99
C ASN A 86 -14.03 18.10 28.33
N ALA A 87 -13.26 17.51 29.24
CA ALA A 87 -13.74 17.16 30.59
C ALA A 87 -13.40 18.21 31.67
N ARG A 88 -13.22 19.48 31.31
CA ARG A 88 -13.13 20.57 32.29
C ARG A 88 -14.44 21.33 32.32
N THR A 89 -15.41 20.77 33.04
CA THR A 89 -16.55 21.57 33.52
C THR A 89 -16.00 22.72 34.37
N PRO A 90 -16.64 23.91 34.36
CA PRO A 90 -16.19 25.07 35.14
C PRO A 90 -16.25 24.85 36.67
N ASP A 91 -16.67 23.68 37.14
CA ASP A 91 -16.92 23.38 38.54
C ASP A 91 -16.09 22.18 39.04
N GLY A 92 -14.80 22.15 38.73
CA GLY A 92 -13.72 21.51 39.51
C GLY A 92 -13.83 20.04 39.94
N ARG A 93 -14.87 19.30 39.54
CA ARG A 93 -15.12 17.92 39.94
C ARG A 93 -14.77 17.00 38.78
N ALA A 94 -13.65 16.29 38.93
CA ALA A 94 -13.30 15.17 38.07
C ALA A 94 -14.45 14.14 38.11
N GLN A 95 -15.11 13.95 36.97
CA GLN A 95 -15.95 12.77 36.78
C GLN A 95 -15.04 11.58 36.45
N PRO A 96 -15.36 10.37 36.94
CA PRO A 96 -14.55 9.20 36.69
C PRO A 96 -14.58 8.87 35.19
N VAL A 97 -13.38 8.82 34.61
CA VAL A 97 -13.12 8.32 33.26
C VAL A 97 -13.38 6.81 33.27
N ALA A 98 -14.46 6.40 32.60
CA ALA A 98 -14.81 5.04 32.21
C ALA A 98 -14.82 3.96 33.32
N THR A 99 -16.01 3.58 33.79
CA THR A 99 -16.24 2.26 34.38
C THR A 99 -16.26 1.21 33.27
N TYR A 100 -15.27 0.33 33.26
CA TYR A 100 -15.28 -0.90 32.48
C TYR A 100 -16.10 -1.94 33.26
N ASP A 101 -17.18 -2.45 32.67
CA ASP A 101 -18.07 -3.44 33.30
C ASP A 101 -17.72 -4.83 32.74
N GLU A 102 -16.94 -5.59 33.51
CA GLU A 102 -16.72 -7.02 33.27
C GLU A 102 -17.76 -7.82 34.06
N GLY A 103 -18.90 -8.11 33.44
CA GLY A 103 -19.83 -9.07 34.03
C GLY A 103 -21.25 -9.05 33.51
N MET A 104 -21.50 -9.74 32.40
CA MET A 104 -22.65 -10.66 32.26
C MET A 104 -22.25 -11.70 31.19
N GLU A 105 -21.70 -12.83 31.63
CA GLU A 105 -21.82 -14.08 30.88
C GLU A 105 -23.30 -14.43 30.86
N ASP A 106 -24.02 -14.07 29.80
CA ASP A 106 -25.36 -14.62 29.54
C ASP A 106 -25.15 -15.93 28.78
N GLU A 107 -25.14 -17.02 29.54
CA GLU A 107 -25.47 -18.36 29.07
C GLU A 107 -26.81 -18.30 28.32
N HIS A 108 -26.75 -18.28 26.98
CA HIS A 108 -27.88 -18.67 26.17
C HIS A 108 -27.48 -19.86 25.31
N ASP A 109 -27.69 -21.03 25.91
CA ASP A 109 -27.90 -22.30 25.23
C ASP A 109 -29.05 -22.14 24.21
N SER A 110 -28.75 -22.44 22.95
CA SER A 110 -29.71 -22.74 21.89
C SER A 110 -29.00 -23.58 20.85
N ASP A 111 -28.89 -24.86 21.16
CA ASP A 111 -28.79 -25.98 20.22
C ASP A 111 -29.79 -25.83 19.06
N ASP A 112 -29.29 -25.58 17.84
CA ASP A 112 -29.94 -26.04 16.61
C ASP A 112 -28.91 -26.16 15.46
N SER A 113 -28.42 -27.39 15.32
CA SER A 113 -28.29 -28.15 14.07
C SER A 113 -27.62 -27.49 12.84
N ASP A 114 -26.39 -27.97 12.58
CA ASP A 114 -26.00 -28.65 11.34
C ASP A 114 -26.30 -27.96 9.99
N ASP A 115 -25.27 -27.36 9.40
CA ASP A 115 -25.15 -27.31 7.93
C ASP A 115 -23.66 -27.39 7.57
N ASP A 116 -23.23 -28.63 7.35
CA ASP A 116 -21.98 -29.04 6.71
C ASP A 116 -21.81 -28.28 5.38
N ILE A 117 -20.83 -27.37 5.32
CA ILE A 117 -20.35 -26.84 4.03
C ILE A 117 -19.45 -27.90 3.42
N ASP A 118 -20.08 -28.71 2.58
CA ASP A 118 -19.50 -29.61 1.59
C ASP A 118 -18.70 -28.80 0.55
N ASP A 119 -17.39 -28.71 0.75
CA ASP A 119 -16.44 -28.15 -0.23
C ASP A 119 -16.10 -29.25 -1.25
N SER A 120 -17.09 -29.51 -2.12
CA SER A 120 -16.98 -30.39 -3.27
C SER A 120 -16.86 -29.52 -4.52
N ASP A 121 -15.66 -28.98 -4.75
CA ASP A 121 -15.26 -28.47 -6.08
C ASP A 121 -14.42 -29.55 -6.76
N ASP A 122 -15.18 -30.46 -7.37
CA ASP A 122 -14.82 -31.43 -8.38
C ASP A 122 -14.67 -30.68 -9.72
N ASP A 123 -13.45 -30.20 -10.02
CA ASP A 123 -13.05 -29.80 -11.37
C ASP A 123 -12.04 -30.83 -11.92
N ASP A 124 -12.58 -32.01 -12.22
CA ASP A 124 -12.03 -32.95 -13.21
C ASP A 124 -12.25 -32.32 -14.61
N ASP A 125 -11.21 -31.74 -15.19
CA ASP A 125 -11.14 -31.49 -16.64
C ASP A 125 -9.96 -32.32 -17.19
N ASP A 126 -10.28 -33.60 -17.37
CA ASP A 126 -9.54 -34.61 -18.11
C ASP A 126 -9.90 -34.45 -19.60
N ASP A 127 -8.99 -33.88 -20.39
CA ASP A 127 -9.04 -34.00 -21.86
C ASP A 127 -7.69 -34.56 -22.32
N ASP A 128 -7.68 -35.89 -22.37
CA ASP A 128 -6.74 -36.77 -23.05
C ASP A 128 -6.82 -36.57 -24.59
N ASP A 129 -5.69 -36.82 -25.25
CA ASP A 129 -5.51 -37.22 -26.66
C ASP A 129 -5.87 -36.27 -27.82
N ASP A 130 -4.84 -35.83 -28.56
CA ASP A 130 -4.72 -36.15 -30.00
C ASP A 130 -3.30 -35.84 -30.56
N ASP A 131 -2.60 -36.91 -30.99
CA ASP A 131 -1.47 -37.08 -31.94
C ASP A 131 -0.20 -36.17 -31.90
#